data_AF-A0A965AUJ6-F1
#
_entry.id   AF-A0A965AUJ6-F1
#
_cell.length_a   1.000
_cell.length_b   1.000
_cell.length_c   1.000
_cell.angle_alpha   90.00
_cell.angle_beta   90.00
_cell.angle_gamma   90.00
#
_symmetry.space_group_name_H-M   'P 1'
#
loop_
_entity.id
_entity.type
_entity.pdbx_description
1 polymer ?
#
loop_
_entity_poly.entity_id
_entity_poly.type
_entity_poly.pdbx_seq_one_letter_code
_entity_poly.pdbx_strand_id
1 'polypeptide(L)'
;AKGTMLLGVRAVLATSFERIHRSNLVGMGVLPLVLPKSWQDLGLTGEETFDIPFDGLTPRGTVEVTVTKPDGTTQTIPCTVRIDTPVELDQFRAGGILPFVLRKLLA
;
A
#
# COMPACT_ATOMS: atom_id res chain seq x y z
N ALA A 1 -5.95 2.57 -10.80
CA ALA A 1 -4.74 3.21 -10.27
C ALA A 1 -4.78 4.74 -10.39
N LYS A 2 -4.84 5.35 -11.59
CA LYS A 2 -4.89 6.83 -11.71
C LYS A 2 -6.10 7.46 -11.02
N GLY A 3 -7.31 6.92 -11.23
CA GLY A 3 -8.51 7.37 -10.51
C GLY A 3 -8.39 7.21 -9.00
N THR A 4 -7.87 6.07 -8.54
CA THR A 4 -7.57 5.77 -7.12
C THR A 4 -6.69 6.86 -6.49
N MET A 5 -5.59 7.23 -7.16
CA MET A 5 -4.70 8.29 -6.70
C MET A 5 -5.38 9.67 -6.69
N LEU A 6 -6.16 10.01 -7.73
CA LEU A 6 -6.89 11.28 -7.80
C LEU A 6 -7.97 11.42 -6.70
N LEU A 7 -8.49 10.31 -6.20
CA LEU A 7 -9.42 10.28 -5.07
C LEU A 7 -8.71 10.33 -3.70
N GLY A 8 -7.39 10.49 -3.68
CA GLY A 8 -6.61 10.62 -2.44
C GLY A 8 -6.25 9.29 -1.76
N VAL A 9 -6.50 8.14 -2.40
CA VAL A 9 -6.16 6.84 -1.83
C VAL A 9 -4.64 6.66 -1.77
N ARG A 10 -4.12 6.32 -0.59
CA ARG A 10 -2.68 6.16 -0.33
C ARG A 10 -2.21 4.71 -0.27
N ALA A 11 -3.10 3.80 0.11
CA ALA A 11 -2.84 2.36 0.17
C ALA A 11 -4.07 1.57 -0.26
N VAL A 12 -3.87 0.35 -0.74
CA VAL A 12 -4.93 -0.61 -1.04
C VAL A 12 -4.58 -1.91 -0.32
N LEU A 13 -5.50 -2.39 0.52
CA LEU A 13 -5.39 -3.67 1.22
C LEU A 13 -6.29 -4.69 0.52
N ALA A 14 -5.73 -5.85 0.18
CA ALA A 14 -6.48 -6.94 -0.46
C ALA A 14 -5.92 -8.30 -0.05
N THR A 15 -6.63 -9.39 -0.32
CA THR A 15 -6.07 -10.75 -0.14
C THR A 15 -5.13 -11.17 -1.27
N SER A 16 -5.29 -10.57 -2.45
CA SER A 16 -4.43 -10.80 -3.61
C SER A 16 -4.54 -9.65 -4.60
N PHE A 17 -3.59 -9.57 -5.54
CA PHE A 17 -3.62 -8.62 -6.64
C PHE A 17 -3.33 -9.33 -7.96
N GLU A 18 -4.02 -8.91 -9.01
CA GLU A 18 -3.58 -9.17 -10.37
C GLU A 18 -2.23 -8.45 -10.62
N ARG A 19 -1.33 -9.11 -11.37
CA ARG A 19 0.07 -8.70 -11.54
C ARG A 19 0.19 -7.28 -12.10
N ILE A 20 -0.54 -6.96 -13.16
CA ILE A 20 -0.49 -5.67 -13.86
C ILE A 20 -1.16 -4.58 -13.00
N HIS A 21 -2.29 -4.88 -12.37
CA HIS A 21 -2.97 -3.95 -11.48
C HIS A 21 -2.09 -3.51 -10.31
N ARG A 22 -1.38 -4.46 -9.68
CA ARG A 22 -0.40 -4.19 -8.63
C ARG A 22 0.67 -3.20 -9.09
N SER A 23 1.34 -3.47 -10.22
CA SER A 23 2.39 -2.57 -10.73
C SER A 23 1.84 -1.17 -11.06
N ASN A 24 0.61 -1.08 -11.55
CA ASN A 24 -0.02 0.22 -11.80
C ASN A 24 -0.28 1.01 -10.51
N LEU A 25 -0.65 0.37 -9.40
CA LEU A 25 -0.81 1.04 -8.10
C LEU A 25 0.53 1.62 -7.62
N VAL A 26 1.59 0.81 -7.64
CA VAL A 26 2.94 1.24 -7.26
C VAL A 26 3.42 2.41 -8.14
N GLY A 27 3.21 2.29 -9.45
CA GLY A 27 3.54 3.36 -10.41
C GLY A 27 2.78 4.66 -10.17
N MET A 28 1.62 4.63 -9.51
CA MET A 28 0.86 5.83 -9.11
C MET A 28 1.17 6.28 -7.68
N GLY A 29 2.15 5.68 -6.99
CA GLY A 29 2.48 6.02 -5.60
C GLY A 29 1.48 5.50 -4.57
N VAL A 30 0.65 4.50 -4.93
CA VAL A 30 -0.31 3.86 -4.03
C VAL A 30 0.29 2.55 -3.53
N LEU A 31 0.29 2.34 -2.21
CA LEU A 31 0.92 1.18 -1.57
C LEU A 31 0.00 -0.06 -1.62
N PRO A 32 0.35 -1.13 -2.37
CA PRO A 32 -0.42 -2.37 -2.33
C PRO A 32 0.03 -3.23 -1.13
N LEU A 33 -0.93 -3.59 -0.28
CA LEU A 33 -0.72 -4.43 0.89
C LEU A 33 -1.58 -5.69 0.79
N VAL A 34 -0.98 -6.84 1.08
CA VAL A 34 -1.69 -8.11 1.16
C VAL A 34 -2.00 -8.46 2.61
N LEU A 35 -3.27 -8.65 2.90
CA LEU A 35 -3.77 -9.14 4.19
C LEU A 35 -3.39 -10.61 4.38
N PRO A 36 -3.13 -11.07 5.62
CA PRO A 36 -2.78 -12.46 5.90
C PRO A 36 -3.98 -13.42 5.76
N LYS A 37 -5.21 -12.89 5.84
CA LYS A 37 -6.48 -13.61 5.68
C LYS A 37 -7.54 -12.67 5.10
N SER A 38 -8.75 -13.16 4.85
CA SER A 38 -9.84 -12.31 4.35
C SER A 38 -10.19 -11.20 5.35
N TRP A 39 -10.75 -10.10 4.86
CA TRP A 39 -11.19 -9.00 5.73
C TRP A 39 -12.33 -9.45 6.67
N GLN A 40 -13.15 -10.40 6.22
CA GLN A 40 -14.18 -11.05 7.04
C GLN A 40 -13.58 -11.84 8.20
N ASP A 41 -12.53 -12.64 7.94
CA ASP A 41 -11.87 -13.42 9.00
C ASP A 41 -11.07 -12.53 9.98
N LEU A 42 -10.76 -11.29 9.59
CA LEU A 42 -10.19 -10.24 10.44
C LEU A 42 -11.27 -9.44 11.18
N GLY A 43 -12.55 -9.66 10.88
CA GLY A 43 -13.67 -8.91 11.42
C GLY A 43 -13.63 -7.43 11.08
N LEU A 44 -13.12 -7.07 9.89
CA LEU A 44 -13.08 -5.70 9.40
C LEU A 44 -14.42 -5.34 8.76
N THR A 45 -14.95 -4.16 9.06
CA THR A 45 -16.22 -3.66 8.50
C THR A 45 -15.99 -2.56 7.45
N GLY A 46 -14.83 -1.91 7.47
CA GLY A 46 -14.52 -0.73 6.67
C GLY A 46 -14.77 0.59 7.39
N GLU A 47 -15.25 0.55 8.63
CA GLU A 47 -15.44 1.72 9.50
C GLU A 47 -14.22 2.01 10.39
N GLU A 48 -13.20 1.16 10.32
CA GLU A 48 -11.98 1.30 11.10
C GLU A 48 -11.04 2.37 10.56
N THR A 49 -10.19 2.89 11.45
CA THR A 49 -9.03 3.71 11.07
C THR A 49 -7.79 2.82 10.96
N PHE A 50 -7.02 3.02 9.90
CA PHE A 50 -5.83 2.23 9.58
C PHE A 50 -4.57 3.10 9.66
N ASP A 51 -3.69 2.76 10.60
CA ASP A 51 -2.34 3.33 10.70
C ASP A 51 -1.36 2.41 9.96
N ILE A 52 -0.83 2.91 8.84
CA ILE A 52 0.05 2.16 7.95
C ILE A 52 1.41 2.86 7.93
N PRO A 53 2.51 2.19 8.30
CA PRO A 53 3.85 2.77 8.19
C PRO A 53 4.29 2.81 6.71
N PHE A 54 4.73 3.98 6.26
CA PHE A 54 5.25 4.20 4.90
C PHE A 54 6.79 4.28 4.86
N ASP A 55 7.43 4.31 6.01
CA ASP A 55 8.87 4.27 6.21
C ASP A 55 9.37 2.82 6.33
N GLY A 56 10.69 2.63 6.19
CA GLY A 56 11.31 1.31 6.34
C GLY A 56 10.88 0.23 5.34
N LEU A 57 10.05 0.55 4.35
CA LEU A 57 9.54 -0.42 3.38
C LEU A 57 10.67 -1.15 2.65
N THR A 58 10.57 -2.47 2.60
CA THR A 58 11.43 -3.36 1.81
C THR A 58 10.59 -4.11 0.78
N PRO A 59 11.16 -4.48 -0.39
CA PRO A 59 10.42 -5.26 -1.37
C PRO A 59 9.96 -6.59 -0.76
N ARG A 60 8.66 -6.90 -0.89
CA ARG A 60 8.01 -8.09 -0.30
C ARG A 60 8.14 -8.21 1.22
N GLY A 61 8.50 -7.13 1.90
CA GLY A 61 8.57 -7.09 3.36
C GLY A 61 7.19 -7.18 4.01
N THR A 62 7.19 -7.31 5.34
CA THR A 62 5.99 -7.25 6.16
C THR A 62 5.95 -5.94 6.91
N VAL A 63 4.76 -5.34 7.01
CA VAL A 63 4.48 -4.15 7.82
C VAL A 63 3.35 -4.45 8.78
N GLU A 64 3.46 -3.92 10.00
CA GLU A 64 2.39 -4.00 10.99
C GLU A 64 1.42 -2.85 10.77
N VAL A 65 0.19 -3.17 10.37
CA VAL A 65 -0.89 -2.20 10.22
C VAL A 65 -1.71 -2.20 11.49
N THR A 66 -1.80 -1.06 12.17
CA THR A 66 -2.67 -0.92 13.33
C THR A 66 -4.06 -0.52 12.87
N VAL A 67 -5.06 -1.25 13.34
CA VAL A 67 -6.46 -1.03 13.01
C VAL A 67 -7.20 -0.67 14.29
N THR A 68 -7.81 0.51 14.30
CA THR A 68 -8.62 1.01 15.41
C THR A 68 -10.09 0.96 15.02
N LYS A 69 -10.88 0.17 15.74
CA LYS A 69 -12.33 0.05 15.54
C LYS A 69 -13.09 1.25 16.12
N PRO A 70 -14.35 1.48 15.71
CA PRO A 70 -15.18 2.56 16.25
C PRO A 70 -15.40 2.49 17.77
N ASP A 71 -15.33 1.30 18.36
CA ASP A 71 -15.41 1.09 19.82
C ASP A 71 -14.11 1.38 20.58
N GLY A 72 -13.06 1.81 19.85
CA GLY A 72 -11.74 2.09 20.38
C GLY A 72 -10.83 0.86 20.55
N THR A 73 -11.32 -0.34 20.25
CA THR A 73 -10.48 -1.53 20.29
C THR A 73 -9.47 -1.52 19.15
N THR A 74 -8.23 -1.92 19.46
CA THR A 74 -7.12 -1.92 18.50
C THR A 74 -6.66 -3.34 18.21
N GLN A 75 -6.34 -3.62 16.96
CA GLN A 75 -5.66 -4.85 16.54
C GLN A 75 -4.52 -4.55 15.57
N THR A 76 -3.44 -5.31 15.66
CA THR A 76 -2.31 -5.21 14.73
C THR A 76 -2.36 -6.34 13.71
N ILE A 77 -2.28 -6.01 12.42
CA ILE A 77 -2.38 -6.95 11.31
C ILE A 77 -1.07 -6.93 10.51
N PRO A 78 -0.32 -8.04 10.45
CA PRO A 78 0.89 -8.12 9.64
C PRO A 78 0.51 -8.23 8.16
N CYS A 79 0.75 -7.16 7.40
CA CYS A 79 0.45 -7.08 5.98
C CYS A 79 1.73 -7.20 5.14
N THR A 80 1.65 -7.92 4.02
CA THR A 80 2.78 -8.05 3.09
C THR A 80 2.78 -6.90 2.08
N VAL A 81 3.90 -6.20 1.97
CA VAL A 81 4.12 -5.13 0.99
C VAL A 81 4.27 -5.74 -0.40
N ARG A 82 3.43 -5.35 -1.36
CA ARG A 82 3.47 -5.86 -2.75
C ARG A 82 4.19 -4.95 -3.74
N ILE A 83 5.26 -4.34 -3.25
CA ILE A 83 6.34 -3.79 -4.07
C ILE A 83 7.32 -4.95 -4.27
N ASP A 84 7.46 -5.42 -5.51
CA ASP A 84 8.15 -6.69 -5.79
C ASP A 84 9.63 -6.47 -6.15
N THR A 85 10.05 -5.26 -6.48
CA THR A 85 11.45 -4.95 -6.86
C THR A 85 11.97 -3.66 -6.22
N PRO A 86 13.31 -3.50 -6.10
CA PRO A 86 13.91 -2.23 -5.64
C PRO A 86 13.56 -1.03 -6.54
N VAL A 87 13.49 -1.24 -7.85
CA VAL A 87 13.14 -0.16 -8.80
C VAL A 87 11.70 0.33 -8.58
N GLU A 88 10.77 -0.59 -8.35
CA GLU A 88 9.39 -0.24 -7.98
C GLU A 88 9.34 0.54 -6.66
N LEU A 89 10.21 0.20 -5.69
CA LEU A 89 10.31 0.90 -4.41
C LEU A 89 10.82 2.34 -4.58
N ASP A 90 11.84 2.55 -5.41
CA ASP A 90 12.37 3.88 -5.70
C ASP A 90 11.32 4.77 -6.40
N GLN A 91 10.58 4.19 -7.35
CA GLN A 91 9.45 4.87 -8.00
C GLN A 91 8.37 5.25 -6.99
N PHE A 92 8.00 4.33 -6.10
CA PHE A 92 7.02 4.58 -5.04
C PHE A 92 7.46 5.73 -4.13
N ARG A 93 8.71 5.71 -3.65
CA ARG A 93 9.30 6.75 -2.80
C ARG A 93 9.36 8.12 -3.49
N ALA A 94 9.48 8.14 -4.81
CA ALA A 94 9.42 9.37 -5.58
C ALA A 94 8.00 9.95 -5.73
N GLY A 95 6.96 9.22 -5.28
CA GLY A 95 5.55 9.58 -5.47
C GLY A 95 4.94 9.02 -6.77
N GLY A 96 5.59 8.02 -7.36
CA GLY A 96 5.15 7.35 -8.59
C GLY A 96 6.16 7.45 -9.74
N ILE A 97 5.83 6.78 -10.84
CA ILE A 97 6.71 6.65 -12.02
C ILE A 97 6.99 8.00 -12.70
N LEU A 98 5.98 8.86 -12.83
CA LEU A 98 6.16 10.15 -13.52
C LEU A 98 7.07 11.10 -12.73
N PRO A 99 6.87 11.33 -11.41
CA PRO A 99 7.82 12.08 -10.60
C PRO A 99 9.23 11.49 -10.62
N PHE A 100 9.36 10.16 -10.57
CA PHE A 100 10.65 9.47 -10.62
C PHE A 100 11.42 9.76 -11.91
N VAL A 101 10.76 9.61 -13.07
CA VAL A 101 11.37 9.86 -14.37
C VAL A 101 11.70 11.34 -14.54
N LEU A 102 10.79 12.24 -14.14
CA LEU A 102 11.03 13.68 -14.23
C LEU A 102 12.28 14.12 -13.44
N ARG A 103 12.43 13.63 -12.21
CA ARG A 103 13.63 13.90 -11.39
C ARG A 103 14.92 13.41 -12.04
N LYS A 104 14.88 12.29 -12.78
CA LYS A 104 16.04 11.77 -13.51
C LYS A 104 16.41 12.57 -14.75
N LEU A 105 15.43 13.22 -15.39
CA LEU A 105 15.67 14.06 -16.58
C LEU A 105 16.20 15.45 -16.23
N LEU A 106 15.92 15.92 -15.00
CA LEU A 106 16.38 17.21 -14.48
C LEU A 106 17.71 17.13 -13.71
N ALA A 107 18.23 15.92 -13.51
CA ALA A 107 19.53 15.65 -12.89
C ALA A 107 20.62 15.58 -13.97
#